data_AF-A0A662VBN4-F1
#
_entry.id   AF-A0A662VBN4-F1
#
_cell.length_a   1.000
_cell.length_b   1.000
_cell.length_c   1.000
_cell.angle_alpha   90.00
_cell.angle_beta   90.00
_cell.angle_gamma   90.00
#
_symmetry.space_group_name_H-M   'P 1'
#
loop_
_entity.id
_entity.type
_entity.pdbx_description
1 polymer ?
#
loop_
_entity_poly.entity_id
_entity_poly.type
_entity_poly.pdbx_seq_one_letter_code
_entity_poly.pdbx_strand_id
1 'polypeptide(L)'
;MVYIILTAHMGKTHGFNPFKLARGFLNVWLGGSPRVMDHIFESKSIERYVDVFIMRIDREDKKSILLIAPQIHFGPMRDVGSSAFPYIIEKEGARKGVITLAFHTPGTHDMNLSSKIEALRCARICVEEGLRGIATESFFKPQRHRYKHLESFTLYTNKSCLAIVLSPEKGGDDMPAELWEFTRDIAKKTLYKNIVIIDAHNFQGPRNFASIDDIKKLITHASLSVSEECNDIAVGYGESRVWMYSEGLCNDVVKAICIRCNGKDYVIIYIYGNNIIPNGRERIRREMLKLGFEDCEVVTPDDHTCAATSVESTYVAVKPSMHLIEAIKKAAIISKNDLASAKIMTKLIKIKAKIVGPAVWDMLVLLDKVGNFVLRTWIPFLIISQVMLGIGLYIIKIII
;
A
#
# COMPACT_ATOMS: atom_id res chain seq x y z
N MET A 1 -7.19 -40.91 -7.57
CA MET A 1 -7.65 -40.95 -6.18
C MET A 1 -6.52 -40.68 -5.18
N VAL A 2 -5.42 -41.45 -5.20
CA VAL A 2 -4.24 -41.26 -4.31
C VAL A 2 -3.71 -39.82 -4.31
N TYR A 3 -3.60 -39.20 -5.50
CA TYR A 3 -3.14 -37.82 -5.64
C TYR A 3 -3.98 -36.80 -4.85
N ILE A 4 -5.31 -36.89 -4.98
CA ILE A 4 -6.25 -36.02 -4.27
C ILE A 4 -6.13 -36.21 -2.76
N ILE A 5 -5.95 -37.46 -2.31
CA ILE A 5 -5.77 -37.80 -0.89
C ILE A 5 -4.45 -37.21 -0.37
N LEU A 6 -3.36 -37.34 -1.12
CA LEU A 6 -2.04 -36.79 -0.73
C LEU A 6 -2.08 -35.26 -0.66
N THR A 7 -2.64 -34.58 -1.67
CA THR A 7 -2.80 -33.13 -1.67
C THR A 7 -3.69 -32.67 -0.51
N ALA A 8 -4.82 -33.35 -0.27
CA ALA A 8 -5.69 -33.04 0.86
C ALA A 8 -4.99 -33.23 2.22
N HIS A 9 -4.17 -34.28 2.35
CA HIS A 9 -3.39 -34.55 3.56
C HIS A 9 -2.32 -33.46 3.80
N MET A 10 -1.59 -33.05 2.76
CA MET A 10 -0.62 -31.94 2.84
C MET A 10 -1.28 -30.62 3.27
N GLY A 11 -2.50 -30.37 2.82
CA GLY A 11 -3.27 -29.21 3.27
C GLY A 11 -3.66 -29.27 4.74
N LYS A 12 -4.12 -30.45 5.19
CA LYS A 12 -4.55 -30.67 6.57
C LYS A 12 -3.44 -30.36 7.57
N THR A 13 -2.18 -30.68 7.26
CA THR A 13 -1.03 -30.39 8.14
C THR A 13 -0.72 -28.90 8.27
N HIS A 14 -1.17 -28.05 7.34
CA HIS A 14 -1.01 -26.59 7.38
C HIS A 14 -2.34 -25.88 7.71
N GLY A 15 -3.39 -26.62 8.09
CA GLY A 15 -4.67 -26.06 8.49
C GLY A 15 -5.55 -25.52 7.37
N PHE A 16 -5.22 -25.76 6.10
CA PHE A 16 -6.00 -25.30 4.93
C PHE A 16 -6.45 -26.44 4.03
N ASN A 17 -7.54 -26.22 3.29
CA ASN A 17 -7.93 -27.11 2.20
C ASN A 17 -7.36 -26.55 0.88
N PRO A 18 -6.39 -27.23 0.23
CA PRO A 18 -5.72 -26.70 -0.98
C PRO A 18 -6.68 -26.54 -2.15
N PHE A 19 -7.69 -27.41 -2.26
CA PHE A 19 -8.73 -27.29 -3.29
C PHE A 19 -9.65 -26.09 -3.03
N LYS A 20 -9.96 -25.79 -1.76
CA LYS A 20 -10.73 -24.59 -1.39
C LYS A 20 -9.91 -23.32 -1.68
N LEU A 21 -8.61 -23.34 -1.40
CA LEU A 21 -7.68 -22.24 -1.74
C LEU A 21 -7.59 -22.03 -3.25
N ALA A 22 -7.35 -23.10 -4.03
CA ALA A 22 -7.31 -23.04 -5.49
C ALA A 22 -8.62 -22.53 -6.07
N ARG A 23 -9.78 -23.02 -5.59
CA ARG A 23 -11.10 -22.52 -5.97
C ARG A 23 -11.26 -21.04 -5.62
N GLY A 24 -10.79 -20.62 -4.44
CA GLY A 24 -10.80 -19.22 -4.02
C GLY A 24 -10.00 -18.33 -4.97
N PHE A 25 -8.77 -18.73 -5.27
CA PHE A 25 -7.89 -18.02 -6.19
C PHE A 25 -8.49 -17.93 -7.60
N LEU A 26 -8.97 -19.04 -8.17
CA LEU A 26 -9.60 -19.05 -9.50
C LEU A 26 -10.86 -18.17 -9.56
N ASN A 27 -11.68 -18.15 -8.50
CA ASN A 27 -12.84 -17.26 -8.44
C ASN A 27 -12.45 -15.78 -8.45
N VAL A 28 -11.34 -15.42 -7.80
CA VAL A 28 -10.82 -14.05 -7.82
C VAL A 28 -10.24 -13.73 -9.19
N TRP A 29 -9.40 -14.61 -9.72
CA TRP A 29 -8.63 -14.36 -10.94
C TRP A 29 -9.51 -14.36 -12.20
N LEU A 30 -10.40 -15.35 -12.35
CA LEU A 30 -11.27 -15.49 -13.52
C LEU A 30 -12.64 -14.83 -13.32
N GLY A 31 -13.18 -14.91 -12.11
CA GLY A 31 -14.54 -14.47 -11.80
C GLY A 31 -14.65 -13.12 -11.08
N GLY A 32 -13.53 -12.50 -10.70
CA GLY A 32 -13.51 -11.24 -9.95
C GLY A 32 -14.15 -11.30 -8.56
N SER A 33 -14.43 -12.48 -8.01
CA SER A 33 -15.20 -12.65 -6.79
C SER A 33 -14.30 -12.98 -5.58
N PRO A 34 -14.17 -12.08 -4.58
CA PRO A 34 -13.34 -12.33 -3.41
C PRO A 34 -13.99 -13.26 -2.37
N ARG A 35 -15.30 -13.55 -2.49
CA ARG A 35 -16.11 -14.17 -1.43
C ARG A 35 -15.51 -15.45 -0.85
N VAL A 36 -15.01 -16.34 -1.71
CA VAL A 36 -14.44 -17.61 -1.25
C VAL A 36 -13.12 -17.39 -0.53
N MET A 37 -12.30 -16.46 -1.00
CA MET A 37 -11.01 -16.14 -0.37
C MET A 37 -11.22 -15.39 0.95
N ASP A 38 -12.09 -14.38 0.97
CA ASP A 38 -12.48 -13.66 2.19
C ASP A 38 -12.99 -14.63 3.26
N HIS A 39 -13.83 -15.60 2.89
CA HIS A 39 -14.32 -16.60 3.85
C HIS A 39 -13.21 -17.52 4.39
N ILE A 40 -12.19 -17.83 3.58
CA ILE A 40 -11.01 -18.58 4.05
C ILE A 40 -10.21 -17.72 5.05
N PHE A 41 -9.93 -16.46 4.69
CA PHE A 41 -9.20 -15.52 5.53
C PHE A 41 -9.92 -15.24 6.84
N GLU A 42 -11.23 -15.00 6.79
CA GLU A 42 -12.05 -14.78 7.98
C GLU A 42 -12.04 -16.01 8.91
N SER A 43 -12.10 -17.23 8.36
CA SER A 43 -12.04 -18.46 9.16
C SER A 43 -10.72 -18.68 9.91
N LYS A 44 -9.67 -17.95 9.51
CA LYS A 44 -8.32 -18.00 10.11
C LYS A 44 -7.93 -16.69 10.80
N SER A 45 -8.83 -15.70 10.76
CA SER A 45 -8.53 -14.36 11.25
C SER A 45 -8.41 -14.32 12.76
N ILE A 46 -7.63 -13.34 13.22
CA ILE A 46 -7.50 -12.99 14.63
C ILE A 46 -7.99 -11.56 14.82
N GLU A 47 -8.61 -11.29 15.97
CA GLU A 47 -8.96 -9.92 16.35
C GLU A 47 -7.74 -9.24 16.98
N ARG A 48 -7.37 -8.07 16.45
CA ARG A 48 -6.26 -7.25 16.95
C ARG A 48 -6.66 -5.78 16.94
N TYR A 49 -6.15 -5.00 17.89
CA TYR A 49 -6.20 -3.55 17.78
C TYR A 49 -5.13 -3.09 16.79
N VAL A 50 -5.57 -2.44 15.72
CA VAL A 50 -4.69 -1.78 14.76
C VAL A 50 -4.67 -0.28 15.04
N ASP A 51 -3.48 0.31 15.03
CA ASP A 51 -3.30 1.75 15.14
C ASP A 51 -3.64 2.41 13.79
N VAL A 52 -4.32 3.55 13.81
CA VAL A 52 -4.56 4.37 12.61
C VAL A 52 -4.23 5.80 12.93
N PHE A 53 -3.26 6.34 12.21
CA PHE A 53 -2.97 7.76 12.27
C PHE A 53 -3.76 8.51 11.21
N ILE A 54 -4.31 9.66 11.60
CA ILE A 54 -5.11 10.53 10.74
C ILE A 54 -4.58 11.95 10.88
N MET A 55 -4.21 12.56 9.76
CA MET A 55 -4.01 14.01 9.66
C MET A 55 -5.19 14.60 8.89
N ARG A 56 -5.97 15.44 9.56
CA ARG A 56 -7.05 16.22 8.95
C ARG A 56 -6.53 17.61 8.63
N ILE A 57 -6.79 18.04 7.41
CA ILE A 57 -6.48 19.36 6.88
C ILE A 57 -7.80 20.01 6.49
N ASP A 58 -8.26 20.95 7.31
CA ASP A 58 -9.42 21.79 7.01
C ASP A 58 -8.98 22.95 6.15
N ARG A 59 -9.55 23.06 4.95
CA ARG A 59 -9.21 24.09 3.96
C ARG A 59 -10.34 25.09 3.85
N GLU A 60 -10.04 26.38 3.94
CA GLU A 60 -11.02 27.46 3.83
C GLU A 60 -11.78 27.38 2.49
N ASP A 61 -13.12 27.41 2.56
CA ASP A 61 -14.05 27.33 1.41
C ASP A 61 -13.82 26.14 0.45
N LYS A 62 -13.12 25.10 0.89
CA LYS A 62 -12.77 23.91 0.10
C LYS A 62 -13.03 22.64 0.90
N LYS A 63 -13.08 21.50 0.21
CA LYS A 63 -13.22 20.19 0.89
C LYS A 63 -12.00 19.93 1.78
N SER A 64 -12.22 19.53 3.03
CA SER A 64 -11.14 19.03 3.89
C SER A 64 -10.48 17.78 3.31
N ILE A 65 -9.23 17.54 3.69
CA ILE A 65 -8.44 16.37 3.29
C ILE A 65 -8.12 15.55 4.54
N LEU A 66 -8.30 14.22 4.46
CA LEU A 66 -7.82 13.27 5.47
C LEU A 66 -6.68 12.43 4.87
N LEU A 67 -5.49 12.55 5.47
CA LEU A 67 -4.38 11.64 5.21
C LEU A 67 -4.43 10.54 6.27
N ILE A 68 -4.61 9.31 5.83
CA ILE A 68 -4.88 8.17 6.71
C ILE A 68 -3.76 7.16 6.56
N ALA A 69 -3.01 6.91 7.63
CA ALA A 69 -1.89 5.99 7.68
C ALA A 69 -2.24 4.86 8.67
N PRO A 70 -2.94 3.80 8.21
CA PRO A 70 -3.36 2.70 9.05
C PRO A 70 -2.29 1.62 9.18
N GLN A 71 -2.23 0.94 10.32
CA GLN A 71 -1.54 -0.33 10.52
C GLN A 71 -2.35 -1.48 9.87
N ILE A 72 -2.65 -1.33 8.59
CA ILE A 72 -3.39 -2.27 7.74
C ILE A 72 -2.62 -2.37 6.43
N HIS A 73 -2.28 -3.58 6.00
CA HIS A 73 -1.66 -3.83 4.70
C HIS A 73 -2.74 -3.95 3.61
N PHE A 74 -2.50 -3.49 2.37
CA PHE A 74 -3.52 -3.39 1.31
C PHE A 74 -3.43 -4.54 0.29
N GLY A 75 -3.32 -5.78 0.78
CA GLY A 75 -3.15 -6.97 -0.05
C GLY A 75 -4.15 -8.08 0.29
N PRO A 76 -4.06 -9.24 -0.39
CA PRO A 76 -2.95 -9.64 -1.27
C PRO A 76 -3.21 -9.51 -2.79
N MET A 77 -4.45 -9.30 -3.25
CA MET A 77 -4.76 -9.17 -4.67
C MET A 77 -6.20 -8.69 -4.91
N ARG A 78 -6.41 -7.96 -6.01
CA ARG A 78 -7.73 -7.59 -6.51
C ARG A 78 -8.58 -6.95 -5.41
N ASP A 79 -9.70 -7.56 -5.07
CA ASP A 79 -10.68 -7.09 -4.10
C ASP A 79 -10.71 -7.94 -2.81
N VAL A 80 -9.72 -8.82 -2.61
CA VAL A 80 -9.66 -9.72 -1.45
C VAL A 80 -9.25 -8.94 -0.20
N GLY A 81 -9.96 -9.13 0.90
CA GLY A 81 -9.60 -8.52 2.18
C GLY A 81 -9.52 -6.99 2.10
N SER A 82 -8.37 -6.45 2.47
CA SER A 82 -8.05 -5.01 2.40
C SER A 82 -7.39 -4.58 1.08
N SER A 83 -7.35 -5.41 0.04
CA SER A 83 -6.65 -5.07 -1.22
C SER A 83 -7.11 -3.74 -1.83
N ALA A 84 -8.42 -3.50 -1.82
CA ALA A 84 -9.02 -2.27 -2.32
C ALA A 84 -9.19 -1.17 -1.25
N PHE A 85 -8.51 -1.26 -0.10
CA PHE A 85 -8.69 -0.31 1.01
C PHE A 85 -8.47 1.17 0.63
N PRO A 86 -7.47 1.54 -0.19
CA PRO A 86 -7.33 2.91 -0.69
C PRO A 86 -8.57 3.44 -1.41
N TYR A 87 -9.19 2.61 -2.26
CA TYR A 87 -10.42 2.98 -2.98
C TYR A 87 -11.65 3.00 -2.07
N ILE A 88 -11.72 2.07 -1.12
CA ILE A 88 -12.81 2.00 -0.16
C ILE A 88 -12.83 3.26 0.71
N ILE A 89 -11.67 3.68 1.24
CA ILE A 89 -11.61 4.87 2.11
C ILE A 89 -11.98 6.14 1.33
N GLU A 90 -11.54 6.24 0.08
CA GLU A 90 -11.90 7.33 -0.82
C GLU A 90 -13.39 7.44 -1.07
N LYS A 91 -14.04 6.29 -1.30
CA LYS A 91 -15.48 6.24 -1.48
C LYS A 91 -16.22 6.64 -0.22
N GLU A 92 -15.78 6.20 0.95
CA GLU A 92 -16.39 6.60 2.23
C GLU A 92 -16.16 8.09 2.54
N GLY A 93 -14.97 8.62 2.25
CA GLY A 93 -14.66 10.05 2.34
C GLY A 93 -15.52 10.91 1.43
N ALA A 94 -15.64 10.53 0.16
CA ALA A 94 -16.46 11.24 -0.83
C ALA A 94 -17.94 11.31 -0.41
N ARG A 95 -18.48 10.24 0.21
CA ARG A 95 -19.84 10.23 0.79
C ARG A 95 -20.02 11.22 1.93
N LYS A 96 -18.94 11.57 2.64
CA LYS A 96 -18.92 12.57 3.71
C LYS A 96 -18.47 13.94 3.23
N GLY A 97 -18.28 14.12 1.92
CA GLY A 97 -17.87 15.41 1.33
C GLY A 97 -16.40 15.77 1.55
N VAL A 98 -15.55 14.82 1.93
CA VAL A 98 -14.11 15.05 2.16
C VAL A 98 -13.23 14.25 1.21
N ILE A 99 -12.04 14.78 0.94
CA ILE A 99 -11.01 14.06 0.19
C ILE A 99 -10.27 13.18 1.18
N THR A 100 -9.95 11.94 0.81
CA THR A 100 -9.19 11.04 1.66
C THR A 100 -8.13 10.32 0.84
N LEU A 101 -7.00 10.01 1.48
CA LEU A 101 -5.91 9.21 0.91
C LEU A 101 -5.43 8.24 1.98
N ALA A 102 -5.40 6.94 1.65
CA ALA A 102 -4.75 5.93 2.48
C ALA A 102 -3.28 5.81 2.10
N PHE A 103 -2.40 5.74 3.08
CA PHE A 103 -0.96 5.55 2.89
C PHE A 103 -0.55 4.17 3.39
N HIS A 104 0.38 3.53 2.69
CA HIS A 104 1.00 2.31 3.19
C HIS A 104 1.87 2.64 4.40
N THR A 105 1.91 1.74 5.38
CA THR A 105 2.70 1.90 6.62
C THR A 105 3.35 0.56 6.98
N PRO A 106 4.29 0.50 7.94
CA PRO A 106 4.91 -0.76 8.31
C PRO A 106 3.90 -1.85 8.69
N GLY A 107 4.00 -2.98 8.01
CA GLY A 107 3.04 -4.06 8.05
C GLY A 107 3.24 -4.94 6.83
N THR A 108 3.07 -6.25 7.00
CA THR A 108 3.13 -7.20 5.87
C THR A 108 1.77 -7.87 5.70
N HIS A 109 1.68 -8.90 4.85
CA HIS A 109 0.42 -9.60 4.58
C HIS A 109 -0.30 -10.19 5.81
N ASP A 110 0.38 -10.37 6.96
CA ASP A 110 -0.27 -10.76 8.21
C ASP A 110 -1.24 -9.68 8.74
N MET A 111 -1.01 -8.42 8.36
CA MET A 111 -1.83 -7.26 8.69
C MET A 111 -2.93 -6.96 7.66
N ASN A 112 -3.14 -7.85 6.68
CA ASN A 112 -4.30 -7.77 5.79
C ASN A 112 -5.59 -7.92 6.61
N LEU A 113 -6.61 -7.11 6.29
CA LEU A 113 -7.95 -7.35 6.82
C LEU A 113 -8.53 -8.62 6.22
N SER A 114 -9.28 -9.36 7.02
CA SER A 114 -9.74 -10.70 6.66
C SER A 114 -10.81 -10.71 5.56
N SER A 115 -11.51 -9.60 5.33
CA SER A 115 -12.55 -9.50 4.31
C SER A 115 -12.78 -8.07 3.83
N LYS A 116 -13.42 -7.93 2.67
CA LYS A 116 -13.88 -6.63 2.15
C LYS A 116 -14.91 -5.95 3.06
N ILE A 117 -15.72 -6.73 3.79
CA ILE A 117 -16.69 -6.21 4.76
C ILE A 117 -15.94 -5.56 5.93
N GLU A 118 -14.89 -6.21 6.41
CA GLU A 118 -14.06 -5.67 7.48
C GLU A 118 -13.30 -4.41 7.03
N ALA A 119 -12.82 -4.39 5.78
CA ALA A 119 -12.23 -3.20 5.15
C ALA A 119 -13.21 -2.02 5.10
N LEU A 120 -14.45 -2.25 4.67
CA LEU A 120 -15.51 -1.24 4.70
C LEU A 120 -15.79 -0.73 6.11
N ARG A 121 -15.86 -1.62 7.10
CA ARG A 121 -16.09 -1.24 8.50
C ARG A 121 -14.96 -0.36 9.04
N CYS A 122 -13.70 -0.76 8.83
CA CYS A 122 -12.54 0.00 9.28
C CYS A 122 -12.47 1.37 8.58
N ALA A 123 -12.67 1.42 7.25
CA ALA A 123 -12.67 2.67 6.50
C ALA A 123 -13.72 3.68 6.98
N ARG A 124 -14.94 3.21 7.30
CA ARG A 124 -15.98 4.07 7.89
C ARG A 124 -15.55 4.65 9.22
N ILE A 125 -14.99 3.83 10.12
CA ILE A 125 -14.49 4.29 11.42
C ILE A 125 -13.37 5.31 11.21
N CYS A 126 -12.42 5.08 10.30
CA CYS A 126 -11.35 6.02 10.01
C CYS A 126 -11.90 7.40 9.56
N VAL A 127 -12.83 7.41 8.61
CA VAL A 127 -13.42 8.67 8.12
C VAL A 127 -14.23 9.37 9.21
N GLU A 128 -15.06 8.65 9.96
CA GLU A 128 -15.86 9.22 11.04
C GLU A 128 -15.00 9.79 12.17
N GLU A 129 -13.96 9.08 12.59
CA GLU A 129 -13.04 9.53 13.63
C GLU A 129 -12.16 10.69 13.16
N GLY A 130 -11.80 10.74 11.87
CA GLY A 130 -11.06 11.83 11.26
C GLY A 130 -11.85 13.14 11.19
N LEU A 131 -13.19 13.05 11.11
CA LEU A 131 -14.08 14.23 11.11
C LEU A 131 -14.42 14.76 12.51
N ARG A 132 -14.03 14.05 13.58
CA ARG A 132 -14.31 14.48 14.97
C ARG A 132 -13.20 15.39 15.51
N GLY A 133 -13.60 16.47 16.16
CA GLY A 133 -12.71 17.40 16.87
C GLY A 133 -12.48 18.72 16.13
N ILE A 134 -11.57 19.55 16.65
CA ILE A 134 -11.26 20.91 16.15
C ILE A 134 -9.79 21.00 15.73
N ALA A 135 -9.54 21.43 14.48
CA ALA A 135 -8.19 21.63 13.95
C ALA A 135 -7.52 22.88 14.54
N THR A 136 -6.51 22.67 15.39
CA THR A 136 -5.80 23.74 16.13
C THR A 136 -4.29 23.52 16.22
N GLU A 137 -3.72 22.59 15.44
CA GLU A 137 -2.29 22.27 15.52
C GLU A 137 -1.48 23.18 14.62
N SER A 138 -0.37 23.71 15.16
CA SER A 138 0.64 24.41 14.38
C SER A 138 1.32 23.42 13.44
N PHE A 139 1.42 23.79 12.18
CA PHE A 139 2.21 23.07 11.20
C PHE A 139 3.61 23.64 11.12
N PHE A 140 4.58 22.81 10.76
CA PHE A 140 5.96 23.22 10.59
C PHE A 140 6.43 22.85 9.19
N LYS A 141 7.40 23.60 8.70
CA LYS A 141 7.97 23.45 7.37
C LYS A 141 8.36 21.99 7.10
N PRO A 142 7.95 21.39 5.97
CA PRO A 142 8.38 20.06 5.59
C PRO A 142 9.90 19.98 5.45
N GLN A 143 10.50 18.85 5.85
CA GLN A 143 11.95 18.64 5.75
C GLN A 143 12.27 17.28 5.15
N ARG A 144 13.41 17.21 4.46
CA ARG A 144 13.96 15.95 3.99
C ARG A 144 15.15 15.54 4.85
N HIS A 145 15.05 14.38 5.48
CA HIS A 145 16.13 13.77 6.25
C HIS A 145 16.79 12.67 5.43
N ARG A 146 18.10 12.48 5.62
CA ARG A 146 18.87 11.43 4.96
C ARG A 146 19.66 10.64 6.00
N TYR A 147 19.68 9.33 5.87
CA TYR A 147 20.57 8.47 6.63
C TYR A 147 21.06 7.32 5.74
N LYS A 148 22.36 7.34 5.42
CA LYS A 148 22.94 6.47 4.38
C LYS A 148 22.15 6.60 3.07
N HIS A 149 21.63 5.47 2.57
CA HIS A 149 20.84 5.38 1.36
C HIS A 149 19.36 5.69 1.58
N LEU A 150 18.88 5.87 2.81
CA LEU A 150 17.47 6.14 3.10
C LEU A 150 17.18 7.64 3.14
N GLU A 151 15.99 8.02 2.69
CA GLU A 151 15.45 9.37 2.84
C GLU A 151 14.09 9.34 3.55
N SER A 152 13.75 10.44 4.22
CA SER A 152 12.38 10.69 4.69
C SER A 152 11.96 12.09 4.28
N PHE A 153 10.84 12.22 3.57
CA PHE A 153 10.13 13.48 3.42
C PHE A 153 9.14 13.60 4.58
N THR A 154 9.45 14.45 5.54
CA THR A 154 8.75 14.49 6.82
C THR A 154 7.86 15.71 6.94
N LEU A 155 6.58 15.48 7.29
CA LEU A 155 5.64 16.52 7.68
C LEU A 155 5.59 16.64 9.20
N TYR A 156 5.51 17.86 9.70
CA TYR A 156 5.58 18.15 11.12
C TYR A 156 4.40 19.00 11.58
N THR A 157 3.89 18.67 12.76
CA THR A 157 3.02 19.53 13.57
C THR A 157 3.62 19.66 14.97
N ASN A 158 3.08 20.53 15.82
CA ASN A 158 3.53 20.65 17.21
C ASN A 158 3.26 19.38 18.04
N LYS A 159 2.55 18.38 17.51
CA LYS A 159 2.26 17.11 18.18
C LYS A 159 2.74 15.88 17.43
N SER A 160 2.98 15.97 16.13
CA SER A 160 3.18 14.78 15.30
C SER A 160 4.29 14.95 14.28
N CYS A 161 5.04 13.86 14.07
CA CYS A 161 6.04 13.70 13.03
C CYS A 161 5.60 12.58 12.08
N LEU A 162 5.38 12.93 10.82
CA LEU A 162 4.92 12.03 9.75
C LEU A 162 6.04 11.79 8.76
N ALA A 163 6.81 10.72 8.97
CA ALA A 163 7.98 10.40 8.17
C ALA A 163 7.58 9.53 6.97
N ILE A 164 7.54 10.12 5.77
CA ILE A 164 7.34 9.38 4.52
C ILE A 164 8.71 8.85 4.08
N VAL A 165 8.98 7.60 4.44
CA VAL A 165 10.27 6.94 4.26
C VAL A 165 10.35 6.32 2.88
N LEU A 166 11.52 6.42 2.27
CA LEU A 166 11.85 5.79 1.02
C LEU A 166 13.30 5.30 0.98
N SER A 167 13.54 4.35 0.09
CA SER A 167 14.88 3.78 -0.17
C SER A 167 15.20 3.91 -1.67
N PRO A 168 15.82 5.02 -2.11
CA PRO A 168 16.10 5.29 -3.52
C PRO A 168 17.14 4.36 -4.17
N GLU A 169 17.87 3.57 -3.38
CA GLU A 169 18.96 2.70 -3.88
C GLU A 169 18.70 1.20 -3.64
N LYS A 170 17.98 0.86 -2.57
CA LYS A 170 17.69 -0.53 -2.20
C LYS A 170 16.20 -0.77 -2.20
N GLY A 171 15.77 -1.85 -2.85
CA GLY A 171 14.38 -2.25 -2.86
C GLY A 171 13.93 -2.85 -1.53
N GLY A 172 12.63 -2.77 -1.34
CA GLY A 172 11.87 -3.50 -0.36
C GLY A 172 10.45 -3.65 -0.88
N ASP A 173 9.78 -4.74 -0.52
CA ASP A 173 8.32 -4.74 -0.59
C ASP A 173 7.86 -4.07 0.73
N ASP A 174 7.80 -4.79 1.85
CA ASP A 174 7.23 -4.22 3.07
C ASP A 174 8.22 -3.86 4.20
N MET A 175 7.91 -2.78 4.92
CA MET A 175 8.50 -2.47 6.22
C MET A 175 7.96 -3.37 7.36
N PRO A 176 8.80 -3.89 8.28
CA PRO A 176 8.33 -4.73 9.38
C PRO A 176 7.37 -4.02 10.35
N ALA A 177 6.28 -4.70 10.73
CA ALA A 177 5.26 -4.17 11.62
C ALA A 177 5.77 -3.76 13.02
N GLU A 178 6.90 -4.32 13.47
CA GLU A 178 7.57 -3.96 14.73
C GLU A 178 7.97 -2.48 14.81
N LEU A 179 8.09 -1.79 13.68
CA LEU A 179 8.41 -0.37 13.64
C LEU A 179 7.33 0.50 14.31
N TRP A 180 6.08 0.05 14.38
CA TRP A 180 5.04 0.74 15.14
C TRP A 180 5.29 0.75 16.65
N GLU A 181 5.89 -0.30 17.20
CA GLU A 181 6.28 -0.31 18.61
C GLU A 181 7.44 0.63 18.88
N PHE A 182 8.42 0.60 17.98
CA PHE A 182 9.55 1.51 18.02
C PHE A 182 9.12 2.98 17.99
N THR A 183 8.21 3.38 17.09
CA THR A 183 7.76 4.79 17.04
C THR A 183 7.00 5.21 18.28
N ARG A 184 6.21 4.32 18.91
CA ARG A 184 5.55 4.59 20.20
C ARG A 184 6.58 4.81 21.32
N ASP A 185 7.66 4.05 21.34
CA ASP A 185 8.70 4.20 22.36
C ASP A 185 9.55 5.45 22.16
N ILE A 186 9.79 5.83 20.92
CA ILE A 186 10.47 7.09 20.60
C ILE A 186 9.59 8.31 20.88
N ALA A 187 8.28 8.23 20.65
CA ALA A 187 7.35 9.32 20.97
C ALA A 187 7.36 9.69 22.47
N LYS A 188 7.63 8.73 23.37
CA LYS A 188 7.79 8.99 24.81
C LYS A 188 9.03 9.81 25.17
N LYS A 189 9.99 9.92 24.24
CA LYS A 189 11.32 10.51 24.47
C LYS A 189 11.58 11.75 23.59
N THR A 190 10.59 12.20 22.84
CA THR A 190 10.72 13.29 21.87
C THR A 190 9.61 14.33 22.06
N LEU A 191 9.68 15.42 21.29
CA LEU A 191 8.69 16.50 21.34
C LEU A 191 7.36 16.11 20.70
N TYR A 192 7.33 15.03 19.91
CA TYR A 192 6.14 14.62 19.15
C TYR A 192 5.40 13.50 19.88
N LYS A 193 4.13 13.76 20.22
CA LYS A 193 3.20 12.77 20.79
C LYS A 193 2.95 11.60 19.84
N ASN A 194 2.89 11.84 18.53
CA ASN A 194 2.70 10.79 17.54
C ASN A 194 3.87 10.80 16.55
N ILE A 195 4.49 9.65 16.35
CA ILE A 195 5.51 9.45 15.31
C ILE A 195 5.04 8.30 14.45
N VAL A 196 4.89 8.55 13.15
CA VAL A 196 4.33 7.57 12.22
C VAL A 196 5.24 7.48 11.01
N ILE A 197 5.46 6.23 10.60
CA ILE A 197 6.19 5.90 9.39
C ILE A 197 5.16 5.63 8.31
N ILE A 198 5.30 6.31 7.19
CA ILE A 198 4.64 5.98 5.93
C ILE A 198 5.69 5.36 5.04
N ASP A 199 5.39 4.19 4.50
CA ASP A 199 6.22 3.60 3.45
C ASP A 199 5.79 4.23 2.12
N ALA A 200 6.69 4.95 1.45
CA ALA A 200 6.39 5.58 0.19
C ALA A 200 6.16 4.56 -0.94
N HIS A 201 6.68 3.34 -0.79
CA HIS A 201 6.52 2.22 -1.70
C HIS A 201 6.77 2.64 -3.17
N ASN A 202 7.88 3.36 -3.37
CA ASN A 202 8.18 4.09 -4.60
C ASN A 202 9.48 3.65 -5.29
N PHE A 203 9.98 2.46 -4.95
CA PHE A 203 11.20 1.90 -5.54
C PHE A 203 11.18 0.36 -5.52
N GLN A 204 11.05 -0.24 -6.70
CA GLN A 204 11.26 -1.66 -6.91
C GLN A 204 12.76 -1.95 -6.98
N GLY A 205 13.27 -2.83 -6.13
CA GLY A 205 14.67 -3.25 -6.17
C GLY A 205 14.90 -4.63 -5.56
N PRO A 206 16.16 -5.06 -5.44
CA PRO A 206 16.50 -6.34 -4.81
C PRO A 206 15.89 -6.43 -3.41
N ARG A 207 15.35 -7.59 -3.02
CA ARG A 207 14.70 -7.86 -1.71
C ARG A 207 15.64 -7.76 -0.49
N ASN A 208 16.81 -7.15 -0.66
CA ASN A 208 17.77 -6.90 0.40
C ASN A 208 17.36 -5.61 1.10
N PHE A 209 16.30 -5.73 1.91
CA PHE A 209 15.69 -4.62 2.62
C PHE A 209 16.72 -3.76 3.35
N ALA A 210 16.49 -2.46 3.44
CA ALA A 210 17.29 -1.59 4.29
C ALA A 210 17.28 -2.13 5.73
N SER A 211 18.43 -2.11 6.41
CA SER A 211 18.48 -2.63 7.79
C SER A 211 17.42 -1.92 8.65
N ILE A 212 16.65 -2.69 9.43
CA ILE A 212 15.66 -2.13 10.37
C ILE A 212 16.34 -1.10 11.28
N ASP A 213 17.59 -1.32 11.67
CA ASP A 213 18.38 -0.38 12.46
C ASP A 213 18.65 0.94 11.72
N ASP A 214 18.89 0.89 10.40
CA ASP A 214 19.06 2.10 9.59
C ASP A 214 17.76 2.91 9.50
N ILE A 215 16.61 2.24 9.37
CA ILE A 215 15.28 2.89 9.41
C ILE A 215 15.05 3.51 10.79
N LYS A 216 15.31 2.76 11.87
CA LYS A 216 15.19 3.25 13.25
C LYS A 216 16.05 4.50 13.45
N LYS A 217 17.28 4.54 12.94
CA LYS A 217 18.16 5.71 13.02
C LYS A 217 17.64 6.90 12.20
N LEU A 218 17.16 6.69 10.97
CA LEU A 218 16.54 7.75 10.16
C LEU A 218 15.35 8.38 10.89
N ILE A 219 14.45 7.56 11.42
CA ILE A 219 13.26 8.01 12.14
C ILE A 219 13.62 8.71 13.44
N THR A 220 14.64 8.22 14.16
CA THR A 220 15.17 8.90 15.35
C THR A 220 15.67 10.30 14.98
N HIS A 221 16.47 10.41 13.92
CA HIS A 221 16.98 11.69 13.43
C HIS A 221 15.86 12.66 13.03
N ALA A 222 14.83 12.19 12.30
CA ALA A 222 13.66 12.99 11.98
C ALA A 222 12.90 13.43 13.25
N SER A 223 12.67 12.50 14.20
CA SER A 223 11.92 12.77 15.43
C SER A 223 12.58 13.75 16.40
N LEU A 224 13.89 13.91 16.31
CA LEU A 224 14.66 14.88 17.12
C LEU A 224 14.81 16.22 16.41
N SER A 225 14.39 16.32 15.15
CA SER A 225 14.50 17.56 14.40
C SER A 225 13.45 18.57 14.85
N VAL A 226 13.88 19.82 14.94
CA VAL A 226 12.99 20.98 15.12
C VAL A 226 12.92 21.67 13.77
N SER A 227 11.70 21.85 13.28
CA SER A 227 11.45 22.60 12.05
C SER A 227 10.93 24.00 12.36
N GLU A 228 10.93 24.88 11.36
CA GLU A 228 10.42 26.24 11.44
C GLU A 228 8.89 26.22 11.41
N GLU A 229 8.23 26.99 12.28
CA GLU A 229 6.78 27.09 12.29
C GLU A 229 6.27 27.72 10.98
N CYS A 230 5.16 27.18 10.49
CA CYS A 230 4.53 27.56 9.24
C CYS A 230 3.41 28.56 9.48
N ASN A 231 3.67 29.85 9.23
CA ASN A 231 2.72 30.91 9.60
C ASN A 231 1.60 31.13 8.56
N ASP A 232 1.86 30.78 7.30
CA ASP A 232 0.99 31.03 6.15
C ASP A 232 0.51 29.71 5.49
N ILE A 233 0.30 28.67 6.29
CA ILE A 233 -0.05 27.36 5.75
C ILE A 233 -1.28 27.43 4.84
N ALA A 234 -1.08 26.98 3.60
CA ALA A 234 -2.15 26.73 2.66
C ALA A 234 -1.97 25.35 2.02
N VAL A 235 -3.08 24.66 1.79
CA VAL A 235 -3.07 23.32 1.19
C VAL A 235 -4.03 23.28 0.02
N GLY A 236 -3.59 22.68 -1.08
CA GLY A 236 -4.37 22.54 -2.30
C GLY A 236 -4.37 21.11 -2.80
N TYR A 237 -5.41 20.72 -3.53
CA TYR A 237 -5.61 19.36 -4.03
C TYR A 237 -5.86 19.40 -5.53
N GLY A 238 -5.26 18.46 -6.25
CA GLY A 238 -5.45 18.31 -7.68
C GLY A 238 -5.45 16.86 -8.09
N GLU A 239 -6.19 16.58 -9.16
CA GLU A 239 -6.24 15.27 -9.78
C GLU A 239 -6.21 15.41 -11.30
N SER A 240 -5.62 14.44 -11.96
CA SER A 240 -5.61 14.35 -13.42
C SER A 240 -5.61 12.89 -13.85
N ARG A 241 -6.29 12.60 -14.96
CA ARG A 241 -6.24 11.28 -15.59
C ARG A 241 -5.06 11.15 -16.53
N VAL A 242 -4.47 9.96 -16.55
CA VAL A 242 -3.52 9.51 -17.56
C VAL A 242 -4.33 9.08 -18.78
N TRP A 243 -4.13 9.78 -19.90
CA TRP A 243 -5.00 9.64 -21.07
C TRP A 243 -4.68 8.41 -21.94
N MET A 244 -3.52 7.79 -21.75
CA MET A 244 -3.07 6.60 -22.47
C MET A 244 -2.41 5.61 -21.51
N TYR A 245 -2.36 4.34 -21.88
CA TYR A 245 -1.80 3.27 -21.07
C TYR A 245 -0.40 3.62 -20.53
N SER A 246 -0.22 3.40 -19.22
CA SER A 246 1.07 3.41 -18.56
C SER A 246 1.21 2.14 -17.76
N GLU A 247 2.29 1.40 -18.01
CA GLU A 247 2.55 0.11 -17.38
C GLU A 247 2.67 0.24 -15.85
N GLY A 248 2.05 -0.71 -15.14
CA GLY A 248 2.07 -0.82 -13.67
C GLY A 248 1.07 0.07 -12.92
N LEU A 249 0.28 0.90 -13.61
CA LEU A 249 -0.82 1.64 -12.97
C LEU A 249 -2.02 0.73 -12.70
N CYS A 250 -2.52 0.73 -11.46
CA CYS A 250 -3.78 0.10 -11.11
C CYS A 250 -4.99 1.00 -11.36
N ASN A 251 -4.80 2.32 -11.39
CA ASN A 251 -5.82 3.32 -11.72
C ASN A 251 -5.24 4.46 -12.57
N ASP A 252 -6.04 5.01 -13.47
CA ASP A 252 -5.62 6.07 -14.40
C ASP A 252 -5.61 7.47 -13.76
N VAL A 253 -6.08 7.65 -12.53
CA VAL A 253 -6.06 8.92 -11.82
C VAL A 253 -4.76 9.11 -11.05
N VAL A 254 -4.12 10.26 -11.20
CA VAL A 254 -3.03 10.72 -10.34
C VAL A 254 -3.54 11.84 -9.47
N LYS A 255 -3.14 11.85 -8.19
CA LYS A 255 -3.49 12.91 -7.24
C LYS A 255 -2.26 13.66 -6.76
N ALA A 256 -2.43 14.93 -6.44
CA ALA A 256 -1.39 15.79 -5.91
C ALA A 256 -1.92 16.61 -4.74
N ILE A 257 -1.13 16.70 -3.68
CA ILE A 257 -1.36 17.63 -2.57
C ILE A 257 -0.24 18.65 -2.57
N CYS A 258 -0.57 19.91 -2.81
CA CYS A 258 0.35 21.02 -2.65
C CYS A 258 0.24 21.56 -1.23
N ILE A 259 1.36 21.75 -0.55
CA ILE A 259 1.46 22.36 0.78
C ILE A 259 2.33 23.60 0.63
N ARG A 260 1.77 24.79 0.85
CA ARG A 260 2.52 26.04 0.93
C ARG A 260 2.91 26.29 2.37
N CYS A 261 4.18 26.63 2.57
CA CYS A 261 4.72 26.99 3.86
C CYS A 261 5.85 28.01 3.76
N ASN A 262 5.70 29.13 4.47
CA ASN A 262 6.54 30.33 4.47
C ASN A 262 6.94 30.73 3.04
N GLY A 263 5.95 30.86 2.16
CA GLY A 263 6.12 31.20 0.74
C GLY A 263 6.72 30.10 -0.16
N LYS A 264 7.03 28.90 0.36
CA LYS A 264 7.57 27.78 -0.41
C LYS A 264 6.52 26.71 -0.64
N ASP A 265 6.46 26.16 -1.85
CA ASP A 265 5.51 25.11 -2.21
C ASP A 265 6.16 23.73 -2.18
N TYR A 266 5.52 22.78 -1.52
CA TYR A 266 5.90 21.37 -1.45
C TYR A 266 4.80 20.53 -2.06
N VAL A 267 5.11 19.38 -2.66
CA VAL A 267 4.08 18.51 -3.27
C VAL A 267 4.26 17.04 -2.94
N ILE A 268 3.15 16.38 -2.62
CA ILE A 268 3.06 14.92 -2.56
C ILE A 268 2.28 14.45 -3.78
N ILE A 269 2.90 13.61 -4.59
CA ILE A 269 2.29 12.96 -5.77
C ILE A 269 1.88 11.55 -5.38
N TYR A 270 0.61 11.23 -5.53
CA TYR A 270 0.03 9.94 -5.17
C TYR A 270 -0.39 9.19 -6.44
N ILE A 271 0.20 8.01 -6.65
CA ILE A 271 0.01 7.19 -7.85
C ILE A 271 -0.52 5.82 -7.43
N TYR A 272 -1.62 5.38 -8.03
CA TYR A 272 -2.16 4.03 -7.79
C TYR A 272 -1.34 3.00 -8.56
N GLY A 273 -0.42 2.38 -7.84
CA GLY A 273 0.35 1.23 -8.29
C GLY A 273 0.96 0.55 -7.07
N ASN A 274 1.62 -0.58 -7.31
CA ASN A 274 2.31 -1.28 -6.23
C ASN A 274 3.64 -0.59 -5.93
N ASN A 275 4.59 -0.59 -6.85
CA ASN A 275 5.91 0.03 -6.68
C ASN A 275 6.24 0.88 -7.90
N ILE A 276 7.36 1.60 -7.91
CA ILE A 276 7.85 2.33 -9.10
C ILE A 276 9.21 1.75 -9.52
N ILE A 277 9.45 1.60 -10.83
CA ILE A 277 10.74 1.12 -11.33
C ILE A 277 11.92 2.03 -10.88
N PRO A 278 13.16 1.50 -10.80
CA PRO A 278 14.34 2.31 -10.53
C PRO A 278 14.42 3.57 -11.40
N ASN A 279 14.83 4.69 -10.80
CA ASN A 279 14.87 6.04 -11.40
C ASN A 279 13.52 6.66 -11.78
N GLY A 280 12.39 5.95 -11.66
CA GLY A 280 11.07 6.48 -11.97
C GLY A 280 10.66 7.62 -11.03
N ARG A 281 10.85 7.43 -9.72
CA ARG A 281 10.64 8.48 -8.70
C ARG A 281 11.46 9.73 -8.98
N GLU A 282 12.78 9.58 -9.23
CA GLU A 282 13.67 10.73 -9.49
C GLU A 282 13.27 11.51 -10.72
N ARG A 283 12.81 10.82 -11.77
CA ARG A 283 12.30 11.48 -12.97
C ARG A 283 11.08 12.34 -12.65
N ILE A 284 10.12 11.82 -11.88
CA ILE A 284 8.93 12.57 -11.46
C ILE A 284 9.32 13.77 -10.60
N ARG A 285 10.17 13.55 -9.58
CA ARG A 285 10.62 14.58 -8.65
C ARG A 285 11.32 15.72 -9.40
N ARG A 286 12.19 15.41 -10.36
CA ARG A 286 12.86 16.42 -11.22
C ARG A 286 11.86 17.28 -11.99
N GLU A 287 10.78 16.70 -12.49
CA GLU A 287 9.74 17.47 -13.19
C GLU A 287 8.96 18.38 -12.25
N MET A 288 8.74 17.98 -10.98
CA MET A 288 8.11 18.86 -9.98
C MET A 288 9.04 20.02 -9.57
N LEU A 289 10.33 19.76 -9.36
CA LEU A 289 11.29 20.83 -9.05
C LEU A 289 11.36 21.88 -10.19
N LYS A 290 11.28 21.45 -11.46
CA LYS A 290 11.19 22.37 -12.62
C LYS A 290 9.92 23.23 -12.64
N LEU A 291 8.84 22.79 -11.97
CA LEU A 291 7.60 23.57 -11.81
C LEU A 291 7.67 24.55 -10.63
N GLY A 292 8.82 24.65 -9.95
CA GLY A 292 9.04 25.59 -8.86
C GLY A 292 8.55 25.11 -7.49
N PHE A 293 8.35 23.79 -7.31
CA PHE A 293 8.21 23.21 -5.99
C PHE A 293 9.59 23.12 -5.31
N GLU A 294 9.67 23.45 -4.03
CA GLU A 294 10.89 23.37 -3.20
C GLU A 294 11.33 21.91 -3.00
N ASP A 295 10.37 21.04 -2.70
CA ASP A 295 10.58 19.59 -2.64
C ASP A 295 9.31 18.85 -3.09
N CYS A 296 9.50 17.61 -3.48
CA CYS A 296 8.45 16.71 -3.92
C CYS A 296 8.71 15.31 -3.38
N GLU A 297 7.65 14.63 -2.95
CA GLU A 297 7.67 13.19 -2.71
C GLU A 297 6.66 12.47 -3.59
N VAL A 298 7.01 11.27 -4.03
CA VAL A 298 6.12 10.41 -4.82
C VAL A 298 5.80 9.21 -3.96
N VAL A 299 4.53 8.92 -3.80
CA VAL A 299 4.05 7.77 -3.04
C VAL A 299 3.17 6.90 -3.91
N THR A 300 3.25 5.60 -3.69
CA THR A 300 2.21 4.67 -4.06
C THR A 300 1.64 4.04 -2.79
N PRO A 301 0.38 3.57 -2.81
CA PRO A 301 -0.19 2.98 -1.61
C PRO A 301 0.10 1.49 -1.45
N ASP A 302 1.03 0.89 -2.20
CA ASP A 302 1.11 -0.57 -2.31
C ASP A 302 -0.20 -1.17 -2.87
N ASP A 303 -0.61 -0.68 -4.05
CA ASP A 303 -1.88 -1.09 -4.65
C ASP A 303 -1.82 -2.52 -5.22
N HIS A 304 -2.47 -3.47 -4.54
CA HIS A 304 -2.62 -4.85 -5.01
C HIS A 304 -3.87 -5.10 -5.87
N THR A 305 -4.68 -4.09 -6.16
CA THR A 305 -5.92 -4.29 -6.95
C THR A 305 -5.65 -4.70 -8.40
N CYS A 306 -4.47 -4.37 -8.93
CA CYS A 306 -3.98 -4.84 -10.22
C CYS A 306 -2.93 -5.96 -10.14
N ALA A 307 -2.68 -6.50 -8.94
CA ALA A 307 -1.85 -7.69 -8.73
C ALA A 307 -2.53 -8.97 -9.27
N ALA A 308 -1.75 -10.03 -9.46
CA ALA A 308 -2.20 -11.30 -10.05
C ALA A 308 -2.90 -11.12 -11.42
N THR A 309 -2.39 -10.19 -12.23
CA THR A 309 -2.81 -9.95 -13.62
C THR A 309 -1.97 -10.75 -14.62
N SER A 310 -0.77 -11.20 -14.24
CA SER A 310 0.11 -12.05 -15.04
C SER A 310 0.66 -13.22 -14.22
N VAL A 311 1.13 -14.27 -14.91
CA VAL A 311 1.69 -15.50 -14.30
C VAL A 311 3.15 -15.31 -13.87
N GLU A 312 3.85 -14.32 -14.43
CA GLU A 312 5.30 -14.14 -14.31
C GLU A 312 5.74 -13.27 -13.14
N SER A 313 4.86 -12.42 -12.59
CA SER A 313 5.17 -11.55 -11.45
C SER A 313 3.97 -11.38 -10.52
N THR A 314 4.24 -11.21 -9.22
CA THR A 314 3.20 -10.90 -8.22
C THR A 314 2.54 -9.55 -8.50
N TYR A 315 3.30 -8.59 -9.02
CA TYR A 315 2.83 -7.27 -9.47
C TYR A 315 3.72 -6.70 -10.59
N VAL A 316 3.24 -5.68 -11.29
CA VAL A 316 4.03 -4.90 -12.26
C VAL A 316 4.29 -3.52 -11.68
N ALA A 317 5.55 -3.12 -11.55
CA ALA A 317 5.90 -1.80 -11.03
C ALA A 317 5.57 -0.70 -12.04
N VAL A 318 5.14 0.46 -11.55
CA VAL A 318 4.83 1.65 -12.33
C VAL A 318 6.05 2.09 -13.11
N LYS A 319 5.90 2.17 -14.43
CA LYS A 319 6.88 2.76 -15.34
C LYS A 319 6.39 4.12 -15.78
N PRO A 320 7.03 5.24 -15.36
CA PRO A 320 6.59 6.57 -15.73
C PRO A 320 6.70 6.81 -17.24
N SER A 321 5.59 6.67 -17.95
CA SER A 321 5.45 7.05 -19.36
C SER A 321 5.41 8.58 -19.52
N MET A 322 5.51 9.08 -20.75
CA MET A 322 5.31 10.51 -21.04
C MET A 322 3.92 10.98 -20.54
N HIS A 323 2.88 10.19 -20.79
CA HIS A 323 1.50 10.50 -20.42
C HIS A 323 1.28 10.50 -18.91
N LEU A 324 1.95 9.60 -18.18
CA LEU A 324 1.91 9.64 -16.72
C LEU A 324 2.57 10.92 -16.19
N ILE A 325 3.74 11.30 -16.73
CA ILE A 325 4.41 12.55 -16.35
C ILE A 325 3.54 13.78 -16.65
N GLU A 326 2.88 13.84 -17.81
CA GLU A 326 1.95 14.91 -18.16
C GLU A 326 0.79 15.02 -17.17
N ALA A 327 0.16 13.90 -16.84
CA ALA A 327 -0.92 13.86 -15.86
C ALA A 327 -0.44 14.30 -14.46
N ILE A 328 0.74 13.86 -14.03
CA ILE A 328 1.36 14.28 -12.76
C ILE A 328 1.57 15.80 -12.75
N LYS A 329 2.16 16.38 -13.80
CA LYS A 329 2.38 17.83 -13.90
C LYS A 329 1.06 18.59 -13.87
N LYS A 330 0.04 18.10 -14.58
CA LYS A 330 -1.30 18.70 -14.56
C LYS A 330 -1.94 18.64 -13.17
N ALA A 331 -1.89 17.49 -12.49
CA ALA A 331 -2.42 17.35 -11.13
C ALA A 331 -1.72 18.30 -10.14
N ALA A 332 -0.39 18.44 -10.24
CA ALA A 332 0.41 19.34 -9.41
C ALA A 332 0.10 20.82 -9.66
N ILE A 333 -0.14 21.22 -10.92
CA ILE A 333 -0.56 22.59 -11.25
C ILE A 333 -1.96 22.87 -10.71
N ILE A 334 -2.89 21.91 -10.86
CA ILE A 334 -4.25 22.03 -10.30
C ILE A 334 -4.18 22.17 -8.78
N SER A 335 -3.37 21.35 -8.10
CA SER A 335 -3.24 21.42 -6.64
C SER A 335 -2.64 22.74 -6.18
N LYS A 336 -1.66 23.29 -6.90
CA LYS A 336 -1.10 24.62 -6.62
C LYS A 336 -2.11 25.75 -6.83
N ASN A 337 -2.96 25.65 -7.86
CA ASN A 337 -4.02 26.62 -8.11
C ASN A 337 -5.21 26.49 -7.14
N ASP A 338 -5.34 25.36 -6.44
CA ASP A 338 -6.37 25.09 -5.44
C ASP A 338 -5.90 25.35 -3.99
N LEU A 339 -4.79 26.07 -3.81
CA LEU A 339 -4.28 26.43 -2.47
C LEU A 339 -5.31 27.29 -1.72
N ALA A 340 -5.66 26.86 -0.52
CA ALA A 340 -6.50 27.60 0.43
C ALA A 340 -5.87 27.54 1.83
N SER A 341 -6.10 28.58 2.65
CA SER A 341 -5.63 28.60 4.04
C SER A 341 -6.11 27.34 4.77
N ALA A 342 -5.24 26.75 5.59
CA ALA A 342 -5.51 25.46 6.20
C ALA A 342 -5.32 25.43 7.72
N LYS A 343 -6.17 24.64 8.40
CA LYS A 343 -6.00 24.26 9.80
C LYS A 343 -5.77 22.76 9.91
N ILE A 344 -4.89 22.34 10.82
CA ILE A 344 -4.49 20.94 10.92
C ILE A 344 -4.91 20.35 12.28
N MET A 345 -5.29 19.08 12.24
CA MET A 345 -5.39 18.19 13.39
C MET A 345 -4.68 16.89 13.08
N THR A 346 -4.03 16.31 14.09
CA THR A 346 -3.57 14.93 14.03
C THR A 346 -4.21 14.08 15.13
N LYS A 347 -4.45 12.81 14.82
CA LYS A 347 -5.10 11.87 15.72
C LYS A 347 -4.54 10.47 15.51
N LEU A 348 -4.27 9.78 16.61
CA LEU A 348 -3.97 8.35 16.61
C LEU A 348 -5.15 7.62 17.26
N ILE A 349 -5.82 6.76 16.50
CA ILE A 349 -6.95 5.95 16.98
C ILE A 349 -6.57 4.47 16.98
N LYS A 350 -7.32 3.68 17.74
CA LYS A 350 -7.23 2.22 17.72
C LYS A 350 -8.55 1.64 17.23
N ILE A 351 -8.46 0.76 16.24
CA ILE A 351 -9.62 0.03 15.73
C ILE A 351 -9.41 -1.44 16.06
N LYS A 352 -10.36 -2.07 16.76
CA LYS A 352 -10.38 -3.52 16.87
C LYS A 352 -10.76 -4.07 15.50
N ALA A 353 -9.88 -4.83 14.85
CA ALA A 353 -10.08 -5.35 13.49
C ALA A 353 -9.74 -6.84 13.39
N LYS A 354 -10.39 -7.55 12.47
CA LYS A 354 -10.05 -8.92 12.08
C LYS A 354 -8.97 -8.89 11.00
N ILE A 355 -7.75 -9.28 11.37
CA ILE A 355 -6.64 -9.45 10.43
C ILE A 355 -6.42 -10.93 10.11
N VAL A 356 -5.84 -11.23 8.96
CA VAL A 356 -5.50 -12.63 8.59
C VAL A 356 -4.53 -13.24 9.61
N GLY A 357 -3.58 -12.44 10.10
CA GLY A 357 -2.61 -12.86 11.09
C GLY A 357 -1.61 -13.90 10.56
N PRO A 358 -0.94 -14.63 11.46
CA PRO A 358 0.15 -15.54 11.11
C PRO A 358 -0.23 -16.67 10.14
N ALA A 359 -1.53 -17.00 10.05
CA ALA A 359 -2.03 -18.05 9.17
C ALA A 359 -1.75 -17.78 7.68
N VAL A 360 -1.49 -16.53 7.29
CA VAL A 360 -1.08 -16.21 5.91
C VAL A 360 0.25 -16.87 5.54
N TRP A 361 1.17 -17.04 6.49
CA TRP A 361 2.47 -17.65 6.26
C TRP A 361 2.35 -19.15 6.03
N ASP A 362 1.51 -19.82 6.82
CA ASP A 362 1.18 -21.23 6.62
C ASP A 362 0.53 -21.47 5.25
N MET A 363 -0.32 -20.53 4.81
CA MET A 363 -0.91 -20.57 3.47
C MET A 363 0.14 -20.43 2.37
N LEU A 364 1.08 -19.48 2.49
CA LEU A 364 2.15 -19.29 1.52
C LEU A 364 3.07 -20.51 1.43
N VAL A 365 3.46 -21.08 2.58
CA VAL A 365 4.25 -22.32 2.65
C VAL A 365 3.50 -23.48 2.01
N LEU A 366 2.19 -23.58 2.25
CA LEU A 366 1.37 -24.62 1.64
C LEU A 366 1.27 -24.45 0.12
N LEU A 367 1.08 -23.23 -0.38
CA LEU A 367 1.02 -22.95 -1.81
C LEU A 367 2.33 -23.34 -2.51
N ASP A 368 3.48 -23.03 -1.91
CA ASP A 368 4.78 -23.45 -2.45
C ASP A 368 4.93 -24.98 -2.44
N LYS A 369 4.63 -25.65 -1.32
CA LYS A 369 4.74 -27.12 -1.22
C LYS A 369 3.80 -27.85 -2.18
N VAL A 370 2.53 -27.43 -2.24
CA VAL A 370 1.53 -28.04 -3.13
C VAL A 370 1.85 -27.71 -4.58
N GLY A 371 2.22 -26.46 -4.89
CA GLY A 371 2.62 -26.06 -6.24
C GLY A 371 3.80 -26.88 -6.74
N ASN A 372 4.87 -26.98 -5.96
CA ASN A 372 6.05 -27.80 -6.30
C ASN A 372 5.71 -29.28 -6.46
N PHE A 373 4.86 -29.83 -5.58
CA PHE A 373 4.38 -31.21 -5.72
C PHE A 373 3.61 -31.41 -7.02
N VAL A 374 2.69 -30.51 -7.37
CA VAL A 374 1.90 -30.57 -8.61
C VAL A 374 2.79 -30.50 -9.84
N LEU A 375 3.69 -29.50 -9.90
CA LEU A 375 4.59 -29.30 -11.03
C LEU A 375 5.51 -30.52 -11.26
N ARG A 376 6.07 -31.09 -10.18
CA ARG A 376 7.01 -32.22 -10.28
C ARG A 376 6.36 -33.57 -10.57
N THR A 377 5.09 -33.76 -10.22
CA THR A 377 4.45 -35.09 -10.31
C THR A 377 3.34 -35.17 -11.34
N TRP A 378 2.51 -34.12 -11.46
CA TRP A 378 1.29 -34.18 -12.26
C TRP A 378 1.53 -33.84 -13.73
N ILE A 379 2.40 -32.86 -14.02
CA ILE A 379 2.78 -32.51 -15.39
C ILE A 379 3.47 -33.70 -16.09
N PRO A 380 4.49 -34.36 -15.50
CA PRO A 380 5.08 -35.55 -16.12
C PRO A 380 4.10 -36.69 -16.27
N PHE A 381 3.22 -36.92 -15.29
CA PHE A 381 2.19 -37.96 -15.37
C PHE A 381 1.22 -37.70 -16.53
N LEU A 382 0.78 -36.46 -16.73
CA LEU A 382 -0.07 -36.10 -17.88
C LEU A 382 0.64 -36.34 -19.21
N ILE A 383 1.89 -35.90 -19.34
CA ILE A 383 2.70 -36.14 -20.54
C ILE A 383 2.83 -37.64 -20.80
N ILE A 384 3.19 -38.44 -19.79
CA ILE A 384 3.32 -39.90 -19.91
C ILE A 384 1.97 -40.52 -20.31
N SER A 385 0.86 -40.08 -19.71
CA SER A 385 -0.47 -40.61 -20.05
C SER A 385 -0.88 -40.32 -21.50
N GLN A 386 -0.54 -39.14 -22.02
CA GLN A 386 -0.78 -38.77 -23.42
C GLN A 386 0.12 -39.57 -24.37
N VAL A 387 1.39 -39.76 -24.01
CA VAL A 387 2.32 -40.62 -24.76
C VAL A 387 1.82 -42.06 -24.81
N MET A 388 1.39 -42.62 -23.68
CA MET A 388 0.83 -43.97 -23.60
C MET A 388 -0.47 -44.12 -24.39
N LEU A 389 -1.35 -43.11 -24.37
CA LEU A 389 -2.55 -43.07 -25.20
C LEU A 389 -2.19 -43.06 -26.70
N GLY A 390 -1.20 -42.24 -27.09
CA GLY A 390 -0.71 -42.19 -28.46
C GLY A 390 -0.11 -43.52 -28.93
N ILE A 391 0.68 -44.19 -28.09
CA ILE A 391 1.21 -45.53 -28.36
C ILE A 391 0.07 -46.54 -28.51
N GLY A 392 -0.93 -46.52 -27.63
CA GLY A 392 -2.08 -47.41 -27.70
C GLY A 392 -2.88 -47.24 -28.99
N LEU A 393 -3.18 -45.99 -29.38
CA LEU A 393 -3.87 -45.67 -30.64
C LEU A 393 -3.05 -46.10 -31.87
N TYR A 394 -1.72 -45.94 -31.83
CA TYR A 394 -0.83 -46.38 -32.90
C TYR A 394 -0.82 -47.91 -33.05
N ILE A 395 -0.75 -48.66 -31.94
CA ILE A 395 -0.79 -50.12 -31.95
C ILE A 395 -2.13 -50.63 -32.50
N ILE A 396 -3.25 -50.02 -32.09
CA ILE A 396 -4.59 -50.38 -32.61
C ILE A 396 -4.65 -50.18 -34.13
N LYS A 397 -4.04 -49.12 -34.66
CA LYS A 397 -3.97 -48.85 -36.11
C LYS A 397 -3.09 -49.83 -36.90
N ILE A 398 -2.21 -50.57 -36.23
CA ILE A 398 -1.38 -51.62 -36.87
C ILE A 398 -2.11 -52.97 -36.88
N ILE A 399 -3.01 -53.20 -35.91
CA ILE A 399 -3.71 -54.47 -35.72
C ILE A 399 -5.02 -54.55 -36.52
N ILE A 400 -5.60 -53.39 -36.89
CA ILE A 400 -6.72 -53.25 -37.82
C ILE A 400 -6.16 -52.93 -39.20
#